data_AF-A0A8X6IJ92-F1
#
_entry.id   AF-A0A8X6IJ92-F1
#
_cell.length_a   1.000
_cell.length_b   1.000
_cell.length_c   1.000
_cell.angle_alpha   90.00
_cell.angle_beta   90.00
_cell.angle_gamma   90.00
#
_symmetry.space_group_name_H-M   'P 1'
#
loop_
_entity.id
_entity.type
_entity.pdbx_description
1 polymer ?
#
loop_
_entity_poly.entity_id
_entity_poly.type
_entity_poly.pdbx_seq_one_letter_code
_entity_poly.pdbx_strand_id
1 'polypeptide(L)'
;MIHEHWYQFPPINPLWHSLLGLAMIILGIVSVIGNGMVIYLMTSTKSLKTPTNMLIVNLAFSDFCMMAFMMPTMTANCFSETWILGPLMCEIYGMAGSLFGCVSIWTMVMIAFDRYNVIVRGMSADPLTSKKATIQILLVWVWSAVWTLLPFFGWNRYEIK
;
A
#
# COMPACT_ATOMS: atom_id res chain seq x y z
N MET A 1 -13.42 18.61 -6.69
CA MET A 1 -13.47 20.06 -6.42
C MET A 1 -12.50 20.33 -5.28
N ILE A 2 -11.75 21.44 -5.35
CA ILE A 2 -10.82 21.84 -4.29
C ILE A 2 -11.63 22.53 -3.20
N HIS A 3 -11.45 22.12 -1.94
CA HIS A 3 -12.16 22.72 -0.82
C HIS A 3 -11.75 24.20 -0.61
N GLU A 4 -12.71 25.09 -0.28
CA GLU A 4 -12.48 26.54 -0.12
C GLU A 4 -11.32 26.88 0.83
N HIS A 5 -11.13 26.05 1.86
CA HIS A 5 -10.02 26.10 2.79
C HIS A 5 -8.64 26.22 2.12
N TRP A 6 -8.42 25.62 0.95
CA TRP A 6 -7.10 25.63 0.32
C TRP A 6 -6.76 26.94 -0.41
N TYR A 7 -7.76 27.75 -0.76
CA TYR A 7 -7.57 29.02 -1.45
C TYR A 7 -6.92 30.11 -0.58
N GLN A 8 -6.86 29.91 0.75
CA GLN A 8 -6.23 30.86 1.66
C GLN A 8 -4.69 30.74 1.72
N PHE A 9 -4.11 29.69 1.14
CA PHE A 9 -2.67 29.45 1.18
C PHE A 9 -1.98 29.91 -0.10
N PRO A 10 -0.82 30.59 0.01
CA PRO A 10 -0.01 30.93 -1.16
C PRO A 10 0.60 29.66 -1.79
N PRO A 11 1.01 29.72 -3.07
CA PRO A 11 1.71 28.62 -3.72
C PRO A 11 3.00 28.28 -2.95
N ILE A 12 3.27 26.98 -2.85
CA ILE A 12 4.46 26.45 -2.19
C ILE A 12 5.70 26.82 -3.03
N ASN A 13 6.84 27.04 -2.36
CA ASN A 13 8.10 27.30 -3.06
C ASN A 13 8.48 26.10 -3.95
N PRO A 14 8.85 26.30 -5.24
CA PRO A 14 9.25 25.25 -6.17
C PRO A 14 10.33 24.29 -5.64
N LEU A 15 11.19 24.76 -4.73
CA LEU A 15 12.19 23.92 -4.07
C LEU A 15 11.55 22.75 -3.30
N TRP A 16 10.45 22.99 -2.58
CA TRP A 16 9.76 21.94 -1.82
C TRP A 16 9.12 20.89 -2.74
N HIS A 17 8.55 21.34 -3.86
CA HIS A 17 8.04 20.44 -4.90
C HIS A 17 9.13 19.52 -5.44
N SER A 18 10.29 20.09 -5.77
CA SER A 18 11.45 19.34 -6.26
C SER A 18 12.01 18.37 -5.22
N LEU A 19 12.11 18.79 -3.95
CA LEU A 19 12.56 17.93 -2.84
C LEU A 19 11.62 16.75 -2.61
N LEU A 20 10.30 16.98 -2.63
CA LEU A 20 9.30 15.92 -2.51
C LEU A 20 9.35 14.95 -3.69
N GLY A 21 9.48 15.46 -4.92
CA GLY A 21 9.64 14.63 -6.12
C GLY A 21 10.89 13.75 -6.03
N LEU A 22 12.04 14.31 -5.64
CA LEU A 22 13.27 13.56 -5.45
C LEU A 22 13.13 12.48 -4.35
N ALA A 23 12.53 12.83 -3.21
CA ALA A 23 12.29 11.88 -2.12
C ALA A 23 11.39 10.72 -2.57
N MET A 24 10.33 11.00 -3.32
CA MET A 24 9.42 9.98 -3.87
C MET A 24 10.13 9.05 -4.85
N ILE A 25 11.03 9.56 -5.69
CA ILE A 25 11.85 8.72 -6.58
C ILE A 25 12.75 7.78 -5.76
N ILE A 26 13.46 8.31 -4.76
CA ILE A 26 14.39 7.51 -3.95
C ILE A 26 13.62 6.42 -3.19
N LEU A 27 12.53 6.80 -2.50
CA LEU A 27 11.67 5.85 -1.78
C LEU A 27 11.05 4.83 -2.73
N GLY A 28 10.63 5.26 -3.92
CA GLY A 28 10.05 4.39 -4.94
C GLY A 28 11.04 3.34 -5.44
N ILE A 29 12.25 3.75 -5.81
CA ILE A 29 13.31 2.82 -6.25
C ILE A 29 13.65 1.82 -5.14
N VAL A 30 13.87 2.30 -3.91
CA VAL A 30 14.21 1.44 -2.77
C VAL A 30 13.09 0.44 -2.49
N SER A 31 11.83 0.89 -2.49
CA SER A 31 10.68 0.03 -2.22
C SER A 31 10.46 -1.00 -3.34
N VAL A 32 10.48 -0.58 -4.60
CA VAL A 32 10.25 -1.46 -5.75
C VAL A 32 11.35 -2.53 -5.83
N ILE A 33 12.62 -2.15 -5.68
CA ILE A 33 13.73 -3.11 -5.69
C ILE A 33 13.69 -3.99 -4.45
N GLY A 34 13.55 -3.40 -3.26
CA GLY A 34 13.53 -4.12 -1.98
C GLY A 34 12.42 -5.16 -1.91
N ASN A 35 11.17 -4.73 -2.14
CA ASN A 35 10.02 -5.62 -2.13
C ASN A 35 10.04 -6.60 -3.31
N GLY A 36 10.52 -6.19 -4.48
CA GLY A 36 10.74 -7.08 -5.62
C GLY A 36 11.70 -8.22 -5.30
N MET A 37 12.81 -7.94 -4.61
CA MET A 37 13.74 -8.97 -4.14
C MET A 37 13.09 -9.91 -3.12
N VAL A 38 12.31 -9.38 -2.16
CA VAL A 38 11.60 -10.22 -1.17
C VAL A 38 10.64 -11.18 -1.87
N ILE A 39 9.82 -10.68 -2.82
CA ILE A 39 8.91 -11.51 -3.60
C ILE A 39 9.70 -12.57 -4.38
N TYR A 40 10.78 -12.19 -5.05
CA TYR A 40 11.60 -13.11 -5.84
C TYR A 40 12.22 -14.22 -4.99
N LEU A 41 12.85 -13.88 -3.86
CA LEU A 41 13.53 -14.84 -3.00
C LEU A 41 12.56 -15.83 -2.36
N MET A 42 11.43 -15.35 -1.87
CA MET A 42 10.40 -16.16 -1.20
C MET A 42 9.66 -17.08 -2.19
N THR A 43 9.49 -16.67 -3.44
CA THR A 43 8.82 -17.47 -4.47
C THR A 43 9.76 -18.47 -5.16
N SER A 44 11.05 -18.15 -5.28
CA SER A 44 12.06 -19.00 -5.93
C SER A 44 12.60 -20.09 -5.00
N THR A 45 12.72 -19.81 -3.70
CA THR A 45 13.37 -20.74 -2.75
C THR A 45 12.35 -21.69 -2.12
N LYS A 46 12.44 -22.99 -2.43
CA LYS A 46 11.49 -24.00 -1.91
C LYS A 46 11.43 -24.08 -0.38
N SER A 47 12.58 -23.94 0.30
CA SER A 47 12.64 -23.99 1.78
C SER A 47 11.93 -22.81 2.45
N LEU A 48 11.70 -21.71 1.73
CA LEU A 48 11.01 -20.51 2.23
C LEU A 48 9.50 -20.52 1.95
N LYS A 49 8.95 -21.55 1.31
CA LYS A 49 7.51 -21.64 1.00
C LYS A 49 6.68 -22.12 2.18
N THR A 50 6.65 -21.32 3.24
CA THR A 50 5.85 -21.57 4.44
C THR A 50 4.59 -20.72 4.46
N PRO A 51 3.53 -21.13 5.20
CA PRO A 51 2.29 -20.35 5.30
C PRO A 51 2.50 -18.93 5.84
N THR A 52 3.38 -18.75 6.83
CA THR A 52 3.76 -17.42 7.34
C THR A 52 4.42 -16.56 6.27
N ASN A 53 5.30 -17.16 5.44
CA ASN A 53 5.97 -16.43 4.38
C ASN A 53 5.02 -16.04 3.24
N MET A 54 3.87 -16.72 3.08
CA MET A 54 2.83 -16.25 2.14
C MET A 54 2.25 -14.89 2.55
N LEU A 55 2.10 -14.64 3.86
CA LEU A 55 1.66 -13.33 4.37
C LEU A 55 2.74 -12.27 4.13
N ILE A 56 4.01 -12.61 4.31
CA ILE A 56 5.14 -11.70 4.03
C ILE A 56 5.21 -11.35 2.54
N VAL A 57 4.99 -12.33 1.66
CA VAL A 57 4.91 -12.08 0.21
C VAL A 57 3.74 -11.18 -0.13
N ASN A 58 2.57 -11.35 0.51
CA ASN A 58 1.43 -10.46 0.31
C ASN A 58 1.73 -9.01 0.74
N LEU A 59 2.41 -8.83 1.87
CA LEU A 59 2.85 -7.52 2.34
C LEU A 59 3.82 -6.87 1.33
N ALA A 60 4.86 -7.59 0.92
CA ALA A 60 5.82 -7.10 -0.06
C ALA A 60 5.16 -6.79 -1.41
N PHE A 61 4.19 -7.60 -1.84
CA PHE A 61 3.42 -7.34 -3.05
C PHE A 61 2.59 -6.05 -2.95
N SER A 62 1.92 -5.83 -1.82
CA SER A 62 1.18 -4.58 -1.55
C SER A 62 2.10 -3.36 -1.61
N ASP A 63 3.23 -3.38 -0.91
CA ASP A 63 4.18 -2.27 -0.84
C ASP A 63 4.87 -2.01 -2.21
N PHE A 64 5.15 -3.08 -2.96
CA PHE A 64 5.67 -2.99 -4.33
C PHE A 64 4.66 -2.28 -5.25
N CYS A 65 3.41 -2.73 -5.26
CA CYS A 65 2.36 -2.15 -6.11
C CYS A 65 2.06 -0.70 -5.72
N MET A 66 2.03 -0.39 -4.42
CA MET A 66 1.85 0.95 -3.91
C MET A 66 2.90 1.89 -4.50
N MET A 67 4.19 1.56 -4.34
CA MET A 67 5.24 2.45 -4.81
C MET A 67 5.41 2.44 -6.34
N ALA A 68 5.14 1.33 -7.02
CA ALA A 68 5.14 1.27 -8.47
C ALA A 68 4.09 2.22 -9.09
N PHE A 69 2.93 2.40 -8.43
CA PHE A 69 1.88 3.31 -8.89
C PHE A 69 2.08 4.74 -8.39
N MET A 70 2.40 4.93 -7.11
CA MET A 70 2.47 6.26 -6.48
C MET A 70 3.75 7.02 -6.85
N MET A 71 4.88 6.34 -7.04
CA MET A 71 6.14 6.99 -7.43
C MET A 71 6.00 7.79 -8.73
N PRO A 72 5.62 7.22 -9.89
CA PRO A 72 5.58 7.97 -11.14
C PRO A 72 4.50 9.06 -11.13
N THR A 73 3.34 8.78 -10.54
CA THR A 73 2.22 9.73 -10.48
C THR A 73 2.56 10.92 -9.59
N MET A 74 3.04 10.70 -8.37
CA MET A 74 3.41 11.79 -7.47
C MET A 74 4.59 12.59 -8.00
N THR A 75 5.61 11.93 -8.56
CA THR A 75 6.79 12.59 -9.12
C THR A 75 6.43 13.53 -10.27
N ALA A 76 5.55 13.11 -11.19
CA ALA A 76 5.10 13.94 -12.30
C ALA A 76 4.36 15.21 -11.82
N ASN A 77 3.49 15.06 -10.82
CA ASN A 77 2.76 16.19 -10.24
C ASN A 77 3.66 17.09 -9.38
N CYS A 78 4.67 16.54 -8.70
CA CYS A 78 5.66 17.32 -7.98
C CYS A 78 6.45 18.23 -8.93
N PHE A 79 7.01 17.70 -10.02
CA PHE A 79 7.78 18.53 -10.96
C PHE A 79 6.93 19.50 -11.78
N SER A 80 5.62 19.24 -11.87
CA SER A 80 4.67 20.16 -12.52
C SER A 80 4.10 21.19 -11.56
N GLU A 81 4.49 21.16 -10.28
CA GLU A 81 4.03 22.03 -9.18
C GLU A 81 2.53 21.98 -8.88
N THR A 82 1.75 21.21 -9.65
CA THR A 82 0.30 21.08 -9.54
C THR A 82 -0.17 19.70 -10.02
N TRP A 83 -1.43 19.38 -9.73
CA TRP A 83 -2.04 18.12 -10.17
C TRP A 83 -2.46 18.18 -11.64
N ILE A 84 -1.72 17.50 -12.51
CA ILE A 84 -1.90 17.55 -13.98
C ILE A 84 -2.66 16.35 -14.56
N LEU A 85 -2.86 15.29 -13.79
CA LEU A 85 -3.44 14.02 -14.29
C LEU A 85 -4.98 14.01 -14.34
N GLY A 86 -5.61 15.13 -13.96
CA GLY A 86 -7.06 15.31 -13.96
C GLY A 86 -7.78 14.69 -12.73
N PRO A 87 -9.08 14.95 -12.56
CA PRO A 87 -9.83 14.57 -11.36
C PRO A 87 -9.91 13.06 -11.12
N LEU A 88 -10.19 12.28 -12.17
CA LEU A 88 -10.33 10.82 -12.06
C LEU A 88 -9.04 10.16 -11.55
N MET A 89 -7.87 10.60 -12.03
CA MET A 89 -6.60 10.06 -11.56
C MET A 89 -6.31 10.43 -10.10
N CYS A 90 -6.82 11.54 -9.59
CA CYS A 90 -6.69 11.87 -8.16
C CYS A 90 -7.50 10.89 -7.31
N GLU A 91 -8.73 10.58 -7.72
CA GLU A 91 -9.57 9.60 -7.05
C GLU A 91 -8.93 8.21 -7.06
N ILE A 92 -8.41 7.78 -8.22
CA ILE A 92 -7.68 6.52 -8.35
C ILE A 92 -6.41 6.53 -7.48
N TYR A 93 -5.69 7.65 -7.42
CA TYR A 93 -4.49 7.78 -6.59
C TYR A 93 -4.79 7.67 -5.10
N GLY A 94 -5.83 8.38 -4.62
CA GLY A 94 -6.29 8.28 -3.25
C GLY A 94 -6.77 6.86 -2.90
N MET A 95 -7.54 6.25 -3.80
CA MET A 95 -8.02 4.88 -3.65
C MET A 95 -6.87 3.88 -3.58
N ALA A 96 -5.94 3.91 -4.54
CA ALA A 96 -4.82 2.97 -4.62
C ALA A 96 -3.93 3.09 -3.39
N GLY A 97 -3.57 4.32 -2.99
CA GLY A 97 -2.78 4.55 -1.78
C GLY A 97 -3.47 4.04 -0.52
N SER A 98 -4.78 4.29 -0.39
CA SER A 98 -5.57 3.77 0.73
C SER A 98 -5.67 2.24 0.69
N LEU A 99 -5.82 1.64 -0.49
CA LEU A 99 -6.04 0.20 -0.66
C LEU A 99 -4.79 -0.57 -0.24
N PHE A 100 -3.65 -0.23 -0.83
CA PHE A 100 -2.39 -0.88 -0.49
C PHE A 100 -1.97 -0.60 0.96
N GLY A 101 -2.21 0.62 1.47
CA GLY A 101 -2.01 0.93 2.88
C GLY A 101 -2.84 0.07 3.83
N CYS A 102 -4.14 -0.11 3.52
CA CYS A 102 -5.04 -0.99 4.27
C CYS A 102 -4.60 -2.46 4.18
N VAL A 103 -4.25 -2.95 2.99
CA VAL A 103 -3.76 -4.32 2.80
C VAL A 103 -2.49 -4.55 3.63
N SER A 104 -1.55 -3.60 3.63
CA SER A 104 -0.29 -3.73 4.39
C SER A 104 -0.52 -3.78 5.90
N ILE A 105 -1.33 -2.89 6.48
CA ILE A 105 -1.61 -2.91 7.93
C ILE A 105 -2.36 -4.17 8.36
N TRP A 106 -3.38 -4.59 7.60
CA TRP A 106 -4.12 -5.81 7.92
C TRP A 106 -3.27 -7.07 7.74
N THR A 107 -2.37 -7.10 6.75
CA THR A 107 -1.40 -8.18 6.62
C THR A 107 -0.46 -8.24 7.82
N MET A 108 0.03 -7.09 8.32
CA MET A 108 0.83 -7.04 9.55
C MET A 108 0.07 -7.58 10.77
N VAL A 109 -1.23 -7.28 10.89
CA VAL A 109 -2.09 -7.86 11.94
C VAL A 109 -2.16 -9.39 11.84
N MET A 110 -2.33 -9.94 10.64
CA MET A 110 -2.37 -11.39 10.43
C MET A 110 -1.03 -12.04 10.79
N ILE A 111 0.09 -11.40 10.43
CA ILE A 111 1.44 -11.86 10.82
C ILE A 111 1.59 -11.83 12.35
N ALA A 112 1.16 -10.75 13.02
CA ALA A 112 1.23 -10.66 14.48
C ALA A 112 0.38 -11.74 15.16
N PHE A 113 -0.79 -12.06 14.62
CA PHE A 113 -1.65 -13.12 15.13
C PHE A 113 -1.03 -14.52 14.93
N ASP A 114 -0.38 -14.78 13.80
CA ASP A 114 0.38 -16.01 13.56
C ASP A 114 1.53 -16.15 14.59
N ARG A 115 2.30 -15.08 14.81
CA ARG A 115 3.38 -15.05 15.79
C ARG A 115 2.87 -15.30 17.21
N TYR A 116 1.74 -14.71 17.58
CA TYR A 116 1.09 -14.96 18.85
C TYR A 116 0.70 -16.42 19.02
N ASN A 117 0.07 -17.05 18.01
CA ASN A 117 -0.32 -18.46 18.09
C ASN A 117 0.90 -19.37 18.25
N VAL A 118 1.97 -19.14 17.49
CA VAL A 118 3.19 -19.97 17.55
C VAL A 118 3.91 -19.81 18.89
N ILE A 119 4.06 -18.57 19.38
CA ILE A 119 4.88 -18.29 20.58
C ILE A 119 4.10 -18.55 21.87
N VAL A 120 2.87 -18.06 21.97
CA VAL A 120 2.11 -18.06 23.23
C VAL A 120 1.31 -19.35 23.40
N ARG A 121 0.67 -19.82 22.34
CA ARG A 121 -0.20 -21.01 22.41
C ARG A 121 0.54 -22.31 22.10
N GLY A 122 1.66 -22.24 21.38
CA GLY A 122 2.53 -23.39 21.11
C GLY A 122 1.77 -24.59 20.54
N MET A 123 1.94 -25.77 21.16
CA MET A 123 1.29 -27.02 20.73
C MET A 123 -0.24 -27.03 20.87
N SER A 124 -0.81 -26.10 21.64
CA SER A 124 -2.26 -25.98 21.85
C SER A 124 -2.95 -25.06 20.82
N ALA A 125 -2.19 -24.49 19.87
CA ALA A 125 -2.73 -23.72 18.76
C ALA A 125 -2.83 -24.56 17.48
N ASP A 126 -3.89 -24.30 16.72
CA ASP A 126 -3.98 -24.76 15.35
C ASP A 126 -2.87 -24.10 14.52
N PRO A 127 -1.96 -24.86 13.90
CA PRO A 127 -0.93 -24.27 13.05
C PRO A 127 -1.54 -23.58 11.83
N LEU A 128 -0.89 -22.50 11.40
CA LEU A 128 -1.25 -21.82 10.16
C LEU A 128 -0.96 -22.76 8.99
N THR A 129 -2.00 -23.14 8.25
CA THR A 129 -1.87 -23.92 7.02
C THR A 129 -1.88 -22.99 5.81
N SER A 130 -1.34 -23.43 4.68
CA SER A 130 -1.37 -22.63 3.44
C SER A 130 -2.79 -22.25 3.03
N LYS A 131 -3.78 -23.12 3.27
CA LYS A 131 -5.20 -22.81 3.03
C LYS A 131 -5.70 -21.68 3.91
N LYS A 132 -5.43 -21.72 5.22
CA LYS A 132 -5.80 -20.65 6.16
C LYS A 132 -5.11 -19.33 5.78
N ALA A 133 -3.83 -19.37 5.41
CA ALA A 133 -3.08 -18.19 4.95
C ALA A 133 -3.69 -17.58 3.67
N THR A 134 -4.03 -18.39 2.66
CA THR A 134 -4.70 -17.89 1.44
C THR A 134 -6.05 -17.26 1.76
N ILE A 135 -6.86 -17.87 2.63
CA ILE A 135 -8.15 -17.31 3.05
C ILE A 135 -7.95 -15.96 3.76
N GLN A 136 -6.98 -15.87 4.68
CA GLN A 136 -6.64 -14.61 5.35
C GLN A 136 -6.25 -13.53 4.35
N ILE A 137 -5.39 -13.84 3.38
CA ILE A 137 -5.00 -12.90 2.32
C ILE A 137 -6.24 -12.41 1.56
N LEU A 138 -7.10 -13.32 1.10
CA LEU A 138 -8.33 -12.95 0.38
C LEU A 138 -9.25 -12.06 1.22
N LEU A 139 -9.42 -12.36 2.51
CA LEU A 139 -10.20 -11.54 3.42
C LEU A 139 -9.61 -10.14 3.58
N VAL A 140 -8.29 -10.01 3.69
CA VAL A 140 -7.61 -8.71 3.78
C VAL A 140 -7.86 -7.88 2.51
N TRP A 141 -7.74 -8.48 1.33
CA TRP A 141 -8.01 -7.79 0.06
C TRP A 141 -9.46 -7.36 -0.07
N VAL A 142 -10.41 -8.25 0.20
CA VAL A 142 -11.85 -7.93 0.14
C VAL A 142 -12.20 -6.84 1.14
N TRP A 143 -11.74 -6.97 2.38
CA TRP A 143 -11.99 -5.98 3.43
C TRP A 143 -11.44 -4.61 3.04
N SER A 144 -10.20 -4.56 2.56
CA SER A 144 -9.56 -3.30 2.15
C SER A 144 -10.28 -2.69 0.95
N ALA A 145 -10.63 -3.50 -0.06
CA ALA A 145 -11.37 -3.05 -1.23
C ALA A 145 -12.75 -2.47 -0.87
N VAL A 146 -13.49 -3.12 0.03
CA VAL A 146 -14.78 -2.59 0.50
C VAL A 146 -14.59 -1.19 1.08
N TRP A 147 -13.66 -1.00 2.02
CA TRP A 147 -13.45 0.31 2.65
C TRP A 147 -12.99 1.39 1.67
N THR A 148 -12.13 1.06 0.71
CA THR A 148 -11.60 2.04 -0.24
C THR A 148 -12.53 2.35 -1.41
N LEU A 149 -13.52 1.49 -1.67
CA LEU A 149 -14.53 1.74 -2.70
C LEU A 149 -15.71 2.56 -2.18
N LEU A 150 -15.96 2.58 -0.87
CA LEU A 150 -17.05 3.36 -0.26
C LEU A 150 -17.05 4.85 -0.67
N PRO A 151 -15.91 5.56 -0.79
CA PRO A 151 -15.87 6.93 -1.31
C PRO A 151 -16.40 7.10 -2.75
N PHE A 152 -16.32 6.07 -3.60
CA PHE A 152 -16.91 6.12 -4.94
C PHE A 152 -18.42 5.97 -4.94
N PHE A 153 -18.98 5.39 -3.87
CA PHE A 153 -20.43 5.20 -3.69
C PHE A 153 -21.07 6.26 -2.79
N GLY A 154 -20.38 7.38 -2.56
CA GLY A 154 -20.92 8.54 -1.86
C GLY A 154 -20.62 8.60 -0.36
N TRP A 155 -19.86 7.65 0.20
CA TRP A 155 -19.41 7.72 1.59
C TRP A 155 -18.00 8.31 1.67
N ASN A 156 -17.92 9.63 1.85
CA ASN A 156 -16.70 10.43 1.73
C ASN A 156 -16.23 10.55 0.26
N ARG A 157 -15.11 11.22 -0.01
CA ARG A 157 -14.58 11.46 -1.36
C ARG A 157 -13.08 11.73 -1.33
N TYR A 158 -12.39 11.29 -2.38
CA TYR A 158 -11.00 11.64 -2.62
C TYR A 158 -10.94 12.99 -3.34
N GLU A 159 -10.27 13.98 -2.74
CA GLU A 159 -10.22 15.35 -3.26
C GLU A 159 -8.79 15.76 -3.65
N ILE A 160 -8.70 16.57 -4.71
CA ILE A 160 -7.49 17.30 -5.08
C ILE A 160 -7.30 18.46 -4.12
N LYS A 161 -6.07 18.63 -3.63
CA LYS A 161 -5.61 19.83 -2.94
C LYS A 161 -5.16 20.88 -3.95
#